data_AF-A0A7X7KBH2-F1
#
_entry.id   AF-A0A7X7KBH2-F1
#
_cell.length_a   1.000
_cell.length_b   1.000
_cell.length_c   1.000
_cell.angle_alpha   90.00
_cell.angle_beta   90.00
_cell.angle_gamma   90.00
#
_symmetry.space_group_name_H-M   'P 1'
#
loop_
_entity.id
_entity.type
_entity.pdbx_description
1 polymer ?
#
loop_
_entity_poly.entity_id
_entity_poly.type
_entity_poly.pdbx_seq_one_letter_code
_entity_poly.pdbx_strand_id
1 'polypeptide(L)'
;GGGFDPATGVRFMLDQCHNIEDKIPGQIRSVLNVQEMTARALLVDRAALTAAQESGDVLGAHGILMDAFSTDVRPALAAWRAERGLPEDPMAAYAASGYAERIAAERVGGTPVGWGA
;
A
#
# COMPACT_ATOMS: atom_id res chain seq x y z
N GLY A 1 11.19 -9.43 12.99
CA GLY A 1 10.26 -8.40 12.51
C GLY A 1 9.01 -8.46 13.36
N GLY A 2 8.92 -7.62 14.39
CA GLY A 2 7.86 -7.69 15.40
C GLY A 2 6.73 -6.67 15.22
N GLY A 3 6.93 -5.60 14.43
CA GLY A 3 5.99 -4.47 14.39
C GLY A 3 4.60 -4.76 13.79
N PHE A 4 4.38 -5.94 13.22
CA PHE A 4 3.05 -6.39 12.74
C PHE A 4 2.27 -7.18 13.80
N ASP A 5 2.92 -7.62 14.88
CA ASP A 5 2.27 -8.33 15.97
C ASP A 5 1.41 -7.34 16.76
N PRO A 6 0.09 -7.56 16.90
CA PRO A 6 -0.80 -6.72 17.69
C PRO A 6 -0.31 -6.49 19.13
N ALA A 7 0.43 -7.44 19.71
CA ALA A 7 0.99 -7.33 21.05
C ALA A 7 2.04 -6.20 21.18
N THR A 8 2.61 -5.73 20.07
CA THR A 8 3.55 -4.59 20.08
C THR A 8 2.87 -3.24 20.28
N GLY A 9 1.54 -3.16 20.13
CA GLY A 9 0.80 -1.90 20.24
C GLY A 9 1.03 -0.91 19.09
N VAL A 10 1.80 -1.30 18.05
CA VAL A 10 2.02 -0.45 16.87
C VAL A 10 0.73 -0.33 16.06
N ARG A 11 0.37 0.90 15.68
CA ARG A 11 -0.79 1.21 14.83
C ARG A 11 -0.30 1.83 13.52
N PHE A 12 -0.72 1.26 12.40
CA PHE A 12 -0.46 1.82 11.07
C PHE A 12 -1.64 2.69 10.65
N MET A 13 -1.34 3.94 10.27
CA MET A 13 -2.33 4.92 9.84
C MET A 13 -1.85 5.58 8.55
N LEU A 14 -2.81 5.95 7.69
CA LEU A 14 -2.56 6.82 6.55
C LEU A 14 -2.95 8.24 6.97
N ASP A 15 -1.96 9.12 7.06
CA ASP A 15 -2.14 10.55 7.29
C ASP A 15 -1.80 11.27 5.99
N GLN A 16 -2.83 11.59 5.21
CA GLN A 16 -2.70 12.08 3.85
C GLN A 16 -3.76 13.13 3.55
N CYS A 17 -3.40 14.05 2.66
CA CYS A 17 -4.34 15.02 2.08
C CYS A 17 -4.19 15.00 0.56
N HIS A 18 -5.26 14.61 -0.13
CA HIS A 18 -5.35 14.62 -1.59
C HIS A 18 -5.92 15.97 -2.03
N ASN A 19 -5.02 16.86 -2.48
CA ASN A 19 -5.37 18.25 -2.81
C ASN A 19 -5.66 18.45 -4.30
N ILE A 20 -5.01 17.68 -5.17
CA ILE A 20 -5.11 17.82 -6.63
C ILE A 20 -5.84 16.63 -7.23
N GLU A 21 -5.51 15.43 -6.76
CA GLU A 21 -6.10 14.17 -7.15
C GLU A 21 -7.38 13.86 -6.36
N ASP A 22 -8.26 13.06 -6.96
CA ASP A 22 -9.47 12.60 -6.28
C ASP A 22 -9.13 11.77 -5.03
N LYS A 23 -9.82 12.08 -3.94
CA LYS A 23 -9.55 11.51 -2.61
C LYS A 23 -9.59 9.99 -2.58
N ILE A 24 -10.60 9.36 -3.21
CA ILE A 24 -10.76 7.90 -3.15
C ILE A 24 -9.70 7.18 -4.00
N PRO A 25 -9.48 7.51 -5.29
CA PRO A 25 -8.37 6.97 -6.06
C PRO A 25 -7.00 7.19 -5.40
N GLY A 26 -6.75 8.37 -4.85
CA GLY A 26 -5.51 8.68 -4.13
C GLY A 26 -5.32 7.80 -2.88
N GLN A 27 -6.40 7.56 -2.13
CA GLN A 27 -6.39 6.64 -0.99
C GLN A 27 -6.15 5.19 -1.42
N ILE A 28 -6.82 4.72 -2.47
CA ILE A 28 -6.64 3.36 -3.02
C ILE A 28 -5.17 3.15 -3.41
N ARG A 29 -4.58 4.10 -4.16
CA ARG A 29 -3.16 4.03 -4.55
C ARG A 29 -2.25 3.91 -3.33
N SER A 30 -2.53 4.66 -2.28
CA SER A 30 -1.71 4.65 -1.05
C SER A 30 -1.79 3.32 -0.31
N VAL A 31 -2.99 2.74 -0.19
CA VAL A 31 -3.17 1.38 0.39
C VAL A 31 -2.44 0.33 -0.44
N LEU A 32 -2.54 0.39 -1.77
CA LEU A 32 -1.83 -0.53 -2.66
C LEU A 32 -0.31 -0.43 -2.48
N ASN A 33 0.24 0.79 -2.41
CA ASN A 33 1.67 0.99 -2.18
C ASN A 33 2.13 0.42 -0.83
N VAL A 34 1.34 0.61 0.24
CA VAL A 34 1.65 0.02 1.57
C VAL A 34 1.66 -1.50 1.49
N GLN A 35 0.69 -2.11 0.80
CA GLN A 35 0.66 -3.56 0.60
C GLN A 35 1.87 -4.06 -0.19
N GLU A 36 2.24 -3.39 -1.27
CA GLU A 36 3.42 -3.72 -2.08
C GLU A 36 4.72 -3.63 -1.26
N MET A 37 4.92 -2.55 -0.50
CA MET A 37 6.10 -2.40 0.34
C MET A 37 6.14 -3.42 1.49
N THR A 38 4.98 -3.73 2.07
CA THR A 38 4.88 -4.78 3.09
C THR A 38 5.25 -6.14 2.53
N ALA A 39 4.73 -6.49 1.34
CA ALA A 39 5.06 -7.74 0.68
C ALA A 39 6.57 -7.85 0.39
N ARG A 40 7.20 -6.81 -0.16
CA ARG A 40 8.65 -6.77 -0.40
C ARG A 40 9.45 -6.91 0.90
N ALA A 41 9.03 -6.25 1.98
CA ALA A 41 9.68 -6.39 3.29
C ALA A 41 9.56 -7.82 3.87
N LEU A 42 8.49 -8.54 3.54
CA LEU A 42 8.31 -9.94 3.93
C LEU A 42 9.16 -10.91 3.09
N LEU A 43 9.60 -10.51 1.89
CA LEU A 43 10.48 -11.31 1.02
C LEU A 43 11.96 -11.25 1.41
N VAL A 44 12.35 -10.36 2.32
CA VAL A 44 13.76 -10.26 2.77
C VAL A 44 14.19 -11.55 3.46
N ASP A 45 15.22 -12.22 2.93
CA ASP A 45 15.88 -13.34 3.60
C ASP A 45 16.65 -12.81 4.83
N ARG A 46 16.00 -12.91 5.98
CA ARG A 46 16.57 -12.40 7.24
C ARG A 46 17.78 -13.20 7.70
N ALA A 47 17.82 -14.50 7.41
CA ALA A 47 18.92 -15.35 7.83
C ALA A 47 20.18 -15.01 7.05
N ALA A 48 20.06 -14.91 5.72
CA ALA A 48 21.15 -14.46 4.85
C ALA A 48 21.58 -13.03 5.19
N LEU A 49 20.62 -12.13 5.45
CA LEU A 49 20.91 -10.75 5.81
C LEU A 49 21.71 -10.67 7.12
N THR A 50 21.31 -11.41 8.16
CA THR A 50 22.04 -11.46 9.43
C THR A 50 23.45 -12.00 9.25
N ALA A 51 23.62 -13.08 8.48
CA ALA A 51 24.95 -13.63 8.21
C ALA A 51 25.87 -12.65 7.46
N ALA A 52 25.35 -11.92 6.46
CA ALA A 52 26.11 -10.89 5.74
C ALA A 52 26.48 -9.70 6.64
N GLN A 53 25.58 -9.31 7.55
CA GLN A 53 25.84 -8.25 8.53
C GLN A 53 26.93 -8.66 9.53
N GLU A 54 26.86 -9.87 10.07
CA GLU A 54 27.82 -10.38 11.06
C GLU A 54 29.23 -10.58 10.48
N SER A 55 29.34 -10.89 9.19
CA SER A 55 30.62 -11.05 8.50
C SER A 55 31.22 -9.74 7.97
N GLY A 56 30.47 -8.63 8.03
CA GLY A 56 30.88 -7.35 7.46
C GLY A 56 30.77 -7.28 5.94
N ASP A 57 30.03 -8.18 5.30
CA ASP A 57 29.76 -8.17 3.85
C ASP A 57 28.69 -7.12 3.50
N VAL A 58 29.14 -5.88 3.35
CA VAL A 58 28.27 -4.73 3.05
C VAL A 58 27.56 -4.88 1.69
N LEU A 59 28.25 -5.42 0.68
CA LEU A 59 27.68 -5.55 -0.67
C LEU A 59 26.68 -6.71 -0.74
N GLY A 60 26.97 -7.84 -0.06
CA GLY A 60 26.03 -8.94 0.07
C GLY A 60 24.76 -8.53 0.81
N ALA A 61 24.89 -7.80 1.93
CA ALA A 61 23.73 -7.28 2.67
C ALA A 61 22.87 -6.33 1.82
N HIS A 62 23.50 -5.46 1.02
CA HIS A 62 22.79 -4.59 0.08
C HIS A 62 22.04 -5.38 -0.99
N GLY A 63 22.70 -6.38 -1.59
CA GLY A 63 22.11 -7.25 -2.61
C GLY A 63 20.82 -7.91 -2.11
N ILE A 64 20.84 -8.50 -0.90
CA ILE A 64 19.68 -9.16 -0.30
C ILE A 64 18.47 -8.23 -0.16
N LEU A 65 18.71 -6.98 0.28
CA LEU A 65 17.64 -5.99 0.39
C LEU A 65 17.11 -5.57 -0.99
N MET A 66 17.99 -5.37 -1.96
CA MET A 66 17.61 -4.94 -3.31
C MET A 66 16.89 -6.04 -4.10
N ASP A 67 17.22 -7.31 -3.89
CA ASP A 67 16.50 -8.45 -4.50
C ASP A 67 15.05 -8.48 -4.02
N ALA A 68 14.82 -8.36 -2.71
CA ALA A 68 13.49 -8.28 -2.14
C ALA A 68 12.73 -7.01 -2.60
N PHE A 69 13.41 -5.86 -2.63
CA PHE A 69 12.82 -4.59 -3.05
C PHE A 69 12.44 -4.57 -4.55
N SER A 70 13.23 -5.22 -5.40
CA SER A 70 13.03 -5.20 -6.86
C SER A 70 12.07 -6.27 -7.35
N THR A 71 11.66 -7.20 -6.48
CA THR A 71 10.69 -8.24 -6.82
C THR A 71 9.33 -7.62 -7.18
N ASP A 72 8.80 -7.97 -8.35
CA ASP A 72 7.44 -7.59 -8.73
C ASP A 72 6.40 -8.42 -7.95
N VAL A 73 5.90 -7.82 -6.87
CA VAL A 73 4.90 -8.43 -5.99
C VAL A 73 3.45 -8.25 -6.48
N ARG A 74 3.20 -7.49 -7.56
CA ARG A 74 1.84 -7.13 -8.00
C ARG A 74 1.02 -8.37 -8.40
N PRO A 75 1.54 -9.36 -9.13
CA PRO A 75 0.77 -10.56 -9.49
C PRO A 75 0.34 -11.38 -8.25
N ALA A 76 1.24 -11.53 -7.27
CA ALA A 76 0.94 -12.26 -6.04
C ALA A 76 -0.13 -11.54 -5.20
N LEU A 77 -0.06 -10.21 -5.11
CA LEU A 77 -1.06 -9.42 -4.40
C LEU A 77 -2.42 -9.40 -5.12
N ALA A 78 -2.44 -9.45 -6.45
CA ALA A 78 -3.66 -9.59 -7.23
C ALA A 78 -4.35 -10.94 -6.94
N ALA A 79 -3.62 -12.05 -7.04
CA ALA A 79 -4.14 -13.38 -6.70
C ALA A 79 -4.63 -13.45 -5.25
N TRP A 80 -3.87 -12.90 -4.30
CA TRP A 80 -4.26 -12.85 -2.89
C TRP A 80 -5.58 -12.10 -2.65
N ARG A 81 -5.86 -11.04 -3.43
CA ARG A 81 -7.14 -10.32 -3.42
C ARG A 81 -8.26 -11.18 -4.02
N ALA A 82 -8.03 -11.81 -5.17
CA ALA A 82 -9.02 -12.66 -5.84
C ALA A 82 -9.48 -13.83 -4.95
N GLU A 83 -8.56 -14.49 -4.25
CA GLU A 83 -8.86 -15.56 -3.29
C GLU A 83 -9.80 -15.13 -2.15
N ARG A 84 -9.90 -13.82 -1.89
CA ARG A 84 -10.75 -13.21 -0.86
C ARG A 84 -12.02 -12.59 -1.43
N GLY A 85 -12.31 -12.81 -2.72
CA GLY A 85 -13.43 -12.20 -3.41
C GLY A 85 -13.28 -10.68 -3.62
N LEU A 86 -12.06 -10.16 -3.53
CA LEU A 86 -11.78 -8.75 -3.78
C LEU A 86 -11.29 -8.55 -5.22
N PRO A 87 -11.50 -7.37 -5.83
CA PRO A 87 -10.96 -7.08 -7.16
C PRO A 87 -9.44 -7.17 -7.21
N GLU A 88 -8.90 -7.83 -8.23
CA GLU A 88 -7.45 -7.95 -8.46
C GLU A 88 -6.79 -6.58 -8.68
N ASP A 89 -7.48 -5.71 -9.43
CA ASP A 89 -7.15 -4.31 -9.67
C ASP A 89 -8.22 -3.39 -9.03
N PRO A 90 -7.99 -2.91 -7.78
CA PRO A 90 -8.91 -2.00 -7.11
C PRO A 90 -9.09 -0.65 -7.81
N MET A 91 -8.10 -0.18 -8.58
CA MET A 91 -8.22 1.09 -9.31
C MET A 91 -9.17 0.94 -10.48
N ALA A 92 -9.00 -0.12 -11.29
CA ALA A 92 -9.89 -0.42 -12.39
C ALA A 92 -11.31 -0.73 -11.90
N ALA A 93 -11.45 -1.48 -10.81
CA ALA A 93 -12.74 -1.79 -10.21
C ALA A 93 -13.47 -0.53 -9.71
N TYR A 94 -12.75 0.40 -9.08
CA TYR A 94 -13.32 1.69 -8.68
C TYR A 94 -13.78 2.50 -9.89
N ALA A 95 -12.94 2.63 -10.92
CA ALA A 95 -13.30 3.36 -12.13
C ALA A 95 -14.53 2.76 -12.84
N ALA A 96 -14.60 1.43 -12.97
CA ALA A 96 -15.73 0.74 -13.58
C ALA A 96 -17.03 0.85 -12.77
N SER A 97 -16.94 1.12 -11.47
CA SER A 97 -18.11 1.20 -10.60
C SER A 97 -18.98 2.44 -10.80
N GLY A 98 -18.46 3.49 -11.45
CA GLY A 98 -19.16 4.78 -11.59
C GLY A 98 -19.46 5.47 -10.25
N TYR A 99 -18.76 5.07 -9.18
CA TYR A 99 -19.05 5.52 -7.82
C TYR A 99 -18.83 7.03 -7.67
N ALA A 100 -17.78 7.56 -8.31
CA ALA A 100 -17.45 8.99 -8.25
C ALA A 100 -18.59 9.86 -8.78
N GLU A 101 -19.11 9.50 -9.96
CA GLU A 101 -20.21 10.18 -10.63
C GLU A 101 -21.49 10.10 -9.80
N ARG A 102 -21.77 8.91 -9.24
CA ARG A 102 -22.94 8.69 -8.40
C ARG A 102 -22.92 9.57 -7.15
N ILE A 103 -21.83 9.58 -6.39
CA ILE A 103 -21.76 10.40 -5.17
C ILE A 103 -21.74 11.90 -5.48
N ALA A 104 -21.21 12.31 -6.63
CA ALA A 104 -21.23 13.70 -7.06
C ALA A 104 -22.67 14.16 -7.35
N ALA A 105 -23.46 13.34 -8.04
CA ALA A 105 -24.86 13.61 -8.31
C ALA A 105 -25.74 13.59 -7.04
N GLU A 106 -25.48 12.66 -6.12
CA GLU A 106 -26.23 12.53 -4.86
C GLU A 106 -25.96 13.66 -3.86
N ARG A 107 -24.82 14.36 -3.95
CA ARG A 107 -24.35 15.34 -2.93
C ARG A 107 -24.39 16.79 -3.40
N VAL A 108 -25.18 17.09 -4.42
CA VAL A 108 -25.40 18.47 -4.89
C VAL A 108 -26.15 19.27 -3.81
N GLY A 109 -25.72 20.52 -3.55
CA GLY A 109 -26.41 21.45 -2.65
C GLY A 109 -25.81 21.60 -1.25
N GLY A 110 -24.69 20.95 -0.94
CA GLY A 110 -23.94 21.22 0.29
C GLY A 110 -23.27 22.59 0.26
N THR A 111 -23.35 23.36 1.35
CA THR A 111 -22.55 24.58 1.51
C THR A 111 -21.08 24.20 1.68
N PRO A 112 -20.17 24.63 0.79
CA PRO A 112 -18.75 24.39 0.96
C PRO A 112 -18.29 25.11 2.23
N VAL A 113 -17.80 24.36 3.22
CA VAL A 113 -17.13 24.94 4.39
C VAL A 113 -15.64 24.90 4.10
N GLY A 114 -15.06 26.07 3.83
CA GLY A 114 -13.65 26.23 3.45
C GLY A 114 -13.11 27.61 3.84
N TRP A 115 -11.80 27.77 3.76
CA TRP A 115 -11.11 29.02 4.10
C TRP A 115 -11.54 30.15 3.14
N GLY A 116 -12.52 30.95 3.58
CA GLY A 116 -13.04 32.11 2.84
C GLY A 116 -14.55 32.17 2.62
N ALA A 117 -15.35 31.33 3.31
CA ALA A 117 -16.79 31.59 3.49
C ALA A 117 -17.03 32.75 4.47
#